data_AF-A0A7L3L0Z3-F1
#
_entry.id   AF-A0A7L3L0Z3-F1
#
_cell.length_a   1.000
_cell.length_b   1.000
_cell.length_c   1.000
_cell.angle_alpha   90.00
_cell.angle_beta   90.00
_cell.angle_gamma   90.00
#
_symmetry.space_group_name_H-M   'P 1'
#
loop_
_entity.id
_entity.type
_entity.pdbx_description
1 polymer ?
#
loop_
_entity_poly.entity_id
_entity_poly.type
_entity_poly.pdbx_seq_one_letter_code
_entity_poly.pdbx_strand_id
1 'polypeptide(L)' 'TAVGQFLHPVPYLLFLAGGPLESRSLMKDSYTPDIIQKAVRDPKNWHGRKTDELGKWHQKNALNLNLQKALEDKFG' A
#
# COMPACT_ATOMS: atom_id res chain seq x y z
N THR A 1 49.26 38.14 -11.20
CA THR A 1 49.13 37.10 -10.16
C THR A 1 47.78 37.21 -9.49
N ALA A 2 46.90 36.26 -9.78
CA ALA A 2 45.76 35.81 -8.99
C ALA A 2 44.94 34.91 -9.93
N VAL A 3 45.39 33.65 -10.09
CA VAL A 3 44.64 32.64 -10.84
C VAL A 3 43.47 32.25 -9.96
N GLY A 4 42.26 32.67 -10.36
CA GLY A 4 41.03 32.46 -9.61
C GLY A 4 40.70 30.97 -9.50
N GLN A 5 40.53 30.51 -8.26
CA GLN A 5 39.83 29.29 -7.93
C GLN A 5 38.35 29.43 -8.33
N PHE A 6 37.87 28.56 -9.21
CA PHE A 6 36.45 28.23 -9.28
C PHE A 6 36.32 26.72 -9.14
N LEU A 7 36.09 26.30 -7.89
CA LEU A 7 35.54 25.00 -7.54
C LEU A 7 34.21 24.82 -8.26
N HIS A 8 34.13 23.90 -9.22
CA HIS A 8 32.84 23.45 -9.73
C HIS A 8 32.21 22.52 -8.68
N PRO A 9 30.96 22.76 -8.23
CA PRO A 9 30.29 21.88 -7.29
C PRO A 9 29.95 20.57 -8.01
N VAL A 10 30.31 19.43 -7.42
CA VAL A 10 29.87 18.10 -7.87
C VAL A 10 28.34 18.05 -7.75
N PRO A 11 27.57 18.05 -8.85
CA PRO A 11 26.13 18.01 -8.72
C PRO A 11 25.75 16.55 -8.48
N TYR A 12 25.35 16.26 -7.25
CA TYR A 12 24.38 15.21 -6.91
C TYR A 12 24.51 13.88 -7.69
N LEU A 13 25.70 13.26 -7.71
CA LEU A 13 25.82 11.86 -8.12
C LEU A 13 25.37 10.92 -7.00
N LEU A 14 24.13 11.09 -6.56
CA LEU A 14 23.35 10.03 -5.93
C LEU A 14 22.07 9.80 -6.73
N PHE A 15 22.18 9.81 -8.07
CA PHE A 15 21.04 9.56 -8.94
C PHE A 15 21.12 8.14 -9.51
N LEU A 16 20.52 7.21 -8.77
CA LEU A 16 19.83 6.01 -9.30
C LEU A 16 20.60 5.11 -10.29
N ALA A 17 21.80 4.66 -9.95
CA ALA A 17 22.50 3.61 -10.71
C ALA A 17 21.89 2.20 -10.52
N GLY A 18 20.57 2.10 -10.35
CA GLY A 18 19.91 0.79 -10.15
C GLY A 18 18.48 0.81 -9.63
N GLY A 19 17.86 1.97 -9.46
CA GLY A 19 16.42 2.04 -9.16
C GLY A 19 15.59 1.83 -10.42
N PRO A 20 14.42 1.18 -10.35
CA PRO A 20 13.58 0.96 -11.52
C PRO A 20 13.12 2.31 -12.09
N LEU A 21 13.26 2.45 -13.42
CA LEU A 21 12.91 3.67 -14.18
C LEU A 21 11.42 4.04 -14.02
N GLU A 22 10.59 3.04 -13.73
CA GLU A 22 9.17 3.15 -13.45
C GLU A 22 8.87 2.47 -12.11
N SER A 23 8.09 3.13 -11.26
CA SER A 23 7.61 2.48 -10.03
C SER A 23 6.58 1.40 -10.39
N ARG A 24 6.98 0.13 -10.24
CA ARG A 24 6.15 -1.03 -10.52
C ARG A 24 6.13 -1.95 -9.31
N SER A 25 5.06 -2.76 -9.20
CA SER A 25 5.01 -3.76 -8.13
C SER A 25 5.96 -4.90 -8.48
N LEU A 26 6.56 -5.50 -7.45
CA LEU A 26 7.44 -6.67 -7.60
C LEU A 26 6.78 -7.78 -8.44
N MET A 27 5.47 -7.97 -8.28
CA MET A 27 4.69 -8.92 -9.07
C MET A 27 4.71 -8.60 -10.57
N LYS A 28 4.56 -7.32 -10.95
CA LYS A 28 4.57 -6.92 -12.36
C LYS A 28 5.96 -7.05 -12.99
N ASP A 29 7.01 -6.88 -12.19
CA ASP A 29 8.39 -6.96 -12.67
C ASP A 29 8.93 -8.41 -12.70
N SER A 30 8.37 -9.30 -11.89
CA SER A 30 8.87 -10.68 -11.74
C SER A 30 8.14 -11.73 -12.58
N TYR A 31 6.89 -11.47 -12.98
CA TYR A 31 6.05 -12.48 -13.63
C TYR A 31 5.78 -12.16 -15.09
N THR A 32 5.66 -13.21 -15.90
CA THR A 32 5.20 -13.10 -17.28
C THR A 32 3.72 -12.69 -17.32
N PRO A 33 3.27 -11.99 -18.38
CA PRO A 33 1.91 -11.47 -18.46
C PRO A 33 0.80 -12.52 -18.28
N ASP A 34 1.03 -13.78 -18.68
CA ASP A 34 0.07 -14.87 -18.55
C ASP A 34 -0.16 -15.27 -17.08
N ILE A 35 0.88 -15.22 -16.24
CA ILE A 35 0.76 -15.46 -14.79
C ILE A 35 -0.05 -14.34 -14.13
N ILE A 36 0.18 -13.09 -14.57
CA ILE A 36 -0.57 -11.94 -14.08
C ILE A 36 -2.05 -12.08 -14.43
N GLN A 37 -2.38 -12.49 -15.66
CA GLN A 37 -3.77 -12.71 -16.09
C GLN A 37 -4.46 -13.83 -15.30
N LYS A 38 -3.77 -14.95 -15.04
CA LYS A 38 -4.30 -16.05 -14.21
C LYS A 38 -4.50 -15.65 -12.74
N ALA A 39 -3.70 -14.71 -12.24
CA ALA A 39 -3.81 -14.19 -10.89
C ALA A 39 -4.99 -13.20 -10.73
N VAL A 40 -5.54 -12.67 -11.82
CA VAL A 40 -6.76 -11.84 -11.78
C VAL A 40 -7.93 -12.73 -11.38
N ARG A 41 -8.37 -12.58 -10.14
CA ARG A 41 -9.53 -13.29 -9.59
C ARG A 41 -10.80 -12.64 -10.10
N ASP A 42 -11.72 -13.44 -10.62
CA ASP A 42 -13.06 -12.96 -10.97
C ASP A 42 -13.80 -12.54 -9.69
N PRO A 43 -14.13 -11.24 -9.53
CA PRO A 43 -14.84 -10.76 -8.34
C PRO A 43 -16.22 -11.39 -8.16
N LYS A 44 -16.88 -11.81 -9.26
CA LYS A 44 -18.23 -12.40 -9.23
C LYS A 44 -18.22 -13.88 -8.85
N ASN A 45 -17.15 -14.60 -9.17
CA ASN A 45 -16.99 -16.03 -8.90
C ASN A 45 -15.96 -16.34 -7.79
N TRP A 46 -15.58 -15.33 -7.00
CA TRP A 46 -14.67 -15.51 -5.88
C TRP A 46 -15.38 -16.03 -4.63
N HIS A 47 -15.06 -17.27 -4.23
CA HIS A 47 -15.61 -17.94 -3.05
C HIS A 47 -14.69 -17.86 -1.80
N GLY A 48 -13.52 -17.21 -1.89
CA GLY A 48 -12.66 -17.01 -0.74
C GLY A 48 -13.18 -15.89 0.17
N ARG A 49 -12.68 -15.82 1.42
CA ARG A 49 -13.02 -14.72 2.34
C ARG A 49 -12.72 -13.40 1.67
N LYS A 50 -13.74 -12.56 1.52
CA LYS A 50 -13.57 -11.23 0.96
C LYS A 50 -12.92 -10.36 2.02
N THR A 51 -11.93 -9.55 1.65
CA THR A 51 -11.33 -8.55 2.56
C THR A 51 -12.41 -7.62 3.14
N ASP A 52 -13.56 -7.50 2.47
CA ASP A 52 -14.74 -6.78 2.95
C ASP A 52 -15.35 -7.34 4.25
N GLU A 53 -15.11 -8.62 4.57
CA GLU A 53 -15.64 -9.28 5.77
C GLU A 53 -15.02 -8.69 7.03
N LEU A 54 -13.72 -8.36 6.98
CA LEU A 54 -13.03 -7.70 8.10
C LEU A 54 -13.60 -6.30 8.34
N GLY A 55 -13.90 -5.54 7.27
CA GLY A 55 -14.55 -4.23 7.36
C GLY A 55 -15.95 -4.32 7.98
N LYS A 56 -16.77 -5.27 7.54
CA LYS A 56 -18.11 -5.54 8.10
C LYS A 56 -18.04 -5.95 9.57
N TRP A 57 -17.06 -6.78 9.93
CA TRP A 57 -16.84 -7.19 11.32
C TRP A 57 -16.45 -5.99 12.20
N HIS A 58 -15.52 -5.14 11.74
CA HIS A 58 -15.13 -3.93 12.47
C HIS A 58 -16.31 -3.00 12.71
N GLN A 59 -17.15 -2.76 11.70
CA GLN A 59 -18.34 -1.93 11.84
C GLN A 59 -19.31 -2.49 12.88
N LYS A 60 -19.58 -3.81 12.82
CA LYS A 60 -20.46 -4.48 13.79
C LYS A 60 -19.90 -4.39 15.21
N ASN A 61 -18.59 -4.57 15.37
CA ASN A 61 -17.95 -4.50 16.68
C ASN A 61 -18.01 -3.09 17.28
N ALA A 62 -17.76 -2.05 16.47
CA ALA A 62 -17.87 -0.66 16.91
C ALA A 62 -19.30 -0.31 17.38
N LEU A 63 -20.33 -0.77 16.65
CA LEU A 63 -21.73 -0.59 17.06
C LEU A 63 -22.04 -1.30 18.38
N ASN A 64 -21.51 -2.53 18.56
CA ASN A 64 -21.72 -3.29 19.78
C ASN A 64 -21.09 -2.63 21.01
N LEU A 65 -19.87 -2.09 20.87
CA LEU A 65 -19.19 -1.36 21.94
C LEU A 65 -19.94 -0.08 22.31
N ASN A 66 -20.44 0.67 21.32
CA ASN A 66 -21.25 1.86 21.56
C ASN A 66 -22.55 1.54 22.30
N LEU A 67 -23.21 0.42 21.95
CA LEU A 67 -24.40 -0.06 22.64
C LEU A 67 -24.09 -0.42 24.08
N GLN A 68 -23.02 -1.19 24.33
CA GLN A 68 -22.60 -1.58 25.68
C GLN A 68 -22.35 -0.36 26.55
N LYS A 69 -21.58 0.61 26.03
CA LYS A 69 -21.32 1.87 26.73
C LYS A 69 -22.60 2.64 27.05
N ALA A 70 -23.53 2.75 26.08
CA ALA A 70 -24.78 3.45 26.29
C ALA A 70 -25.71 2.74 27.30
N LEU A 71 -25.59 1.43 27.47
CA LEU A 71 -26.30 0.68 28.50
C LEU A 71 -25.65 0.87 29.87
N GLU A 72 -24.33 0.84 29.96
CA GLU A 72 -23.58 1.17 31.18
C GLU A 72 -23.89 2.60 31.64
N ASP A 73 -23.86 3.60 30.76
CA ASP A 73 -24.17 4.99 31.11
C ASP A 73 -25.62 5.19 31.62
N LYS A 74 -26.55 4.30 31.22
CA LYS A 74 -27.99 4.41 31.58
C LYS A 74 -28.38 3.61 32.81
N PHE A 75 -27.71 2.48 33.05
CA PHE A 75 -28.14 1.49 34.04
C PHE A 75 -27.04 1.07 35.02
N GLY A 76 -25.81 1.54 34.83
CA GLY A 76 -24.64 1.30 35.68
C GLY A 76 -24.34 2.44 36.63
#